data_AF-A0A6G9YUH5-F1
#
_entry.id   AF-A0A6G9YUH5-F1
#
_cell.length_a   1.000
_cell.length_b   1.000
_cell.length_c   1.000
_cell.angle_alpha   90.00
_cell.angle_beta   90.00
_cell.angle_gamma   90.00
#
_symmetry.space_group_name_H-M   'P 1'
#
loop_
_entity.id
_entity.type
_entity.pdbx_description
1 polymer ?
#
loop_
_entity_poly.entity_id
_entity_poly.type
_entity_poly.pdbx_seq_one_letter_code
_entity_poly.pdbx_strand_id
1 'polypeptide(L)'
;MARRTQGTSAGLTHERIAAAAVALVDRDGLERFGVRRLADELGVDPMSIYNHIKGKAALLDAVGEAVLAEMPTGTGDEPATWEEIARWTAHNYREIAYRHPHVVPLLATRPQTSPAALTALERLVTGMRAAGLPDHVISDTPLALFGFLNGYLLAVLSGGPDTPATVPAFDPARYPTMATLAPRMADFGSITEFDRLLETVLAGIRDRAARADQVSS
;
A
#
# COMPACT_ATOMS: atom_id res chain seq x y z
N MET A 1 -26.61 31.51 35.43
CA MET A 1 -25.61 31.73 34.36
C MET A 1 -24.27 31.21 34.87
N ALA A 2 -23.53 30.27 34.27
CA ALA A 2 -23.72 29.44 33.09
C ALA A 2 -23.04 28.09 33.39
N ARG A 3 -23.74 26.99 33.12
CA ARG A 3 -23.25 25.62 33.32
C ARG A 3 -22.40 25.27 32.09
N ARG A 4 -21.07 25.23 32.25
CA ARG A 4 -20.14 24.81 31.19
C ARG A 4 -20.35 23.32 30.94
N THR A 5 -20.84 22.99 29.75
CA THR A 5 -21.08 21.61 29.30
C THR A 5 -19.75 20.87 29.19
N GLN A 6 -19.41 20.10 30.22
CA GLN A 6 -18.45 19.00 30.12
C GLN A 6 -19.13 17.88 29.33
N GLY A 7 -18.74 17.71 28.07
CA GLY A 7 -19.28 16.63 27.24
C GLY A 7 -18.81 16.68 25.80
N THR A 8 -17.50 16.51 25.55
CA THR A 8 -16.98 16.05 24.23
C THR A 8 -15.48 15.68 24.20
N SER A 9 -14.70 15.83 25.27
CA SER A 9 -13.31 15.34 25.30
C SER A 9 -13.22 13.88 25.76
N ALA A 10 -13.95 12.97 25.11
CA ALA A 10 -13.39 11.64 24.96
C ALA A 10 -12.01 11.86 24.30
N GLY A 11 -10.93 11.46 24.95
CA GLY A 11 -9.58 12.00 24.69
C GLY A 11 -9.23 12.05 23.21
N LEU A 12 -8.65 13.16 22.77
CA LEU A 12 -7.99 13.22 21.48
C LEU A 12 -6.75 12.33 21.59
N THR A 13 -6.64 11.30 20.74
CA THR A 13 -5.48 10.41 20.68
C THR A 13 -4.90 10.39 19.29
N HIS A 14 -3.68 9.87 19.13
CA HIS A 14 -3.06 9.72 17.83
C HIS A 14 -3.93 8.85 16.91
N GLU A 15 -4.42 7.72 17.41
CA GLU A 15 -5.22 6.75 16.68
C GLU A 15 -6.54 7.36 16.22
N ARG A 16 -7.20 8.14 17.08
CA ARG A 16 -8.45 8.83 16.72
C ARG A 16 -8.23 9.90 15.65
N ILE A 17 -7.13 10.64 15.73
CA ILE A 17 -6.77 11.62 14.69
C ILE A 17 -6.49 10.91 13.36
N ALA A 18 -5.70 9.84 13.39
CA ALA A 18 -5.33 9.08 12.20
C ALA A 18 -6.56 8.43 11.54
N ALA A 19 -7.43 7.78 12.31
CA ALA A 19 -8.67 7.19 11.80
C ALA A 19 -9.61 8.24 11.15
N ALA A 20 -9.77 9.40 11.79
CA ALA A 20 -10.55 10.49 11.21
C ALA A 20 -9.90 11.07 9.95
N ALA A 21 -8.57 11.11 9.90
CA ALA A 21 -7.82 11.55 8.72
C ALA A 21 -7.98 10.57 7.55
N VAL A 22 -7.90 9.25 7.80
CA VAL A 22 -8.17 8.21 6.79
C VAL A 22 -9.58 8.37 6.23
N ALA A 23 -10.60 8.43 7.10
CA ALA A 23 -11.99 8.60 6.68
C ALA A 23 -12.21 9.89 5.85
N LEU A 24 -11.52 10.98 6.20
CA LEU A 24 -11.57 12.23 5.46
C LEU A 24 -10.92 12.09 4.07
N VAL A 25 -9.78 11.39 3.96
CA VAL A 25 -9.10 11.14 2.69
C VAL A 25 -9.90 10.22 1.79
N ASP A 26 -10.49 9.15 2.33
CA ASP A 26 -11.32 8.23 1.54
C ASP A 26 -12.58 8.92 0.99
N ARG A 27 -13.16 9.85 1.75
CA ARG A 27 -14.36 10.56 1.33
C ARG A 27 -14.09 11.67 0.34
N ASP A 28 -13.03 12.45 0.56
CA ASP A 28 -12.83 13.74 -0.11
C ASP A 28 -11.57 13.79 -1.00
N GLY A 29 -10.73 12.75 -0.95
CA GLY A 29 -9.43 12.69 -1.62
C GLY A 29 -8.34 13.51 -0.92
N LEU A 30 -7.08 13.16 -1.23
CA LEU A 30 -5.89 13.84 -0.68
C LEU A 30 -5.82 15.32 -1.01
N GLU A 31 -6.31 15.73 -2.19
CA GLU A 31 -6.27 17.13 -2.64
C GLU A 31 -7.07 18.06 -1.73
N ARG A 32 -8.13 17.53 -1.12
CA ARG A 32 -9.00 18.30 -0.20
C ARG A 32 -8.63 18.11 1.27
N PHE A 33 -7.57 17.35 1.55
CA PHE A 33 -7.13 17.05 2.91
C PHE A 33 -6.34 18.20 3.53
N GLY A 34 -6.71 18.57 4.76
CA GLY A 34 -6.03 19.61 5.52
C GLY A 34 -6.40 19.63 6.99
N VAL A 35 -5.48 20.14 7.83
CA VAL A 35 -5.60 20.12 9.31
C VAL A 35 -6.84 20.87 9.80
N ARG A 36 -7.21 21.98 9.16
CA ARG A 36 -8.42 22.73 9.53
C ARG A 36 -9.68 21.87 9.34
N ARG A 37 -9.80 21.22 8.19
CA ARG A 37 -10.94 20.35 7.89
C ARG A 37 -10.99 19.14 8.84
N LEU A 38 -9.83 18.58 9.16
CA LEU A 38 -9.73 17.50 10.14
C LEU A 38 -10.13 17.97 11.56
N ALA A 39 -9.72 19.17 11.95
CA ALA A 39 -10.11 19.79 13.22
C ALA A 39 -11.61 20.03 13.29
N ASP A 40 -12.23 20.53 12.21
CA ASP A 40 -13.67 20.70 12.09
C ASP A 40 -14.41 19.36 12.22
N GLU A 41 -13.95 18.32 11.52
CA GLU A 41 -14.50 16.95 11.62
C GLU A 41 -14.43 16.39 13.04
N LEU A 42 -13.34 16.67 13.75
CA LEU A 42 -13.10 16.20 15.12
C LEU A 42 -13.74 17.10 16.20
N GLY A 43 -14.25 18.28 15.82
CA GLY A 43 -14.80 19.27 16.76
C GLY A 43 -13.75 19.86 17.72
N VAL A 44 -12.49 20.00 17.28
CA VAL A 44 -11.37 20.49 18.10
C VAL A 44 -10.67 21.68 17.45
N ASP A 45 -9.85 22.39 18.21
CA ASP A 45 -8.96 23.41 17.64
C ASP A 45 -7.79 22.74 16.88
N PRO A 46 -7.37 23.25 15.70
CA PRO A 46 -6.22 22.72 14.95
C PRO A 46 -4.94 22.53 15.76
N MET A 47 -4.68 23.39 16.76
CA MET A 47 -3.52 23.27 17.63
C MET A 47 -3.57 22.01 18.49
N SER A 48 -4.78 21.54 18.83
CA SER A 48 -4.97 20.27 19.55
C SER A 48 -4.42 19.10 18.74
N ILE A 49 -4.65 19.08 17.42
CA ILE A 49 -4.08 18.05 16.53
C ILE A 49 -2.56 18.13 16.52
N TYR A 50 -1.99 19.34 16.41
CA TYR A 50 -0.54 19.53 16.40
C TYR A 50 0.16 19.17 17.72
N ASN A 51 -0.57 19.07 18.83
CA ASN A 51 -0.02 18.54 20.06
C ASN A 51 0.30 17.04 19.96
N HIS A 52 -0.46 16.29 19.15
CA HIS A 52 -0.25 14.86 18.92
C HIS A 52 0.60 14.58 17.68
N ILE A 53 0.39 15.32 16.59
CA ILE A 53 1.02 15.05 15.29
C ILE A 53 1.67 16.31 14.74
N LYS A 54 2.99 16.33 14.61
CA LYS A 54 3.76 17.54 14.30
C LYS A 54 3.77 17.84 12.80
N GLY A 55 2.80 18.64 12.36
CA GLY A 55 2.75 19.20 11.01
C GLY A 55 2.03 18.32 9.99
N LYS A 56 1.80 18.88 8.79
CA LYS A 56 1.06 18.20 7.70
C LYS A 56 1.77 16.93 7.21
N ALA A 57 3.10 16.93 7.14
CA ALA A 57 3.86 15.76 6.70
C ALA A 57 3.64 14.55 7.63
N ALA A 58 3.82 14.73 8.94
CA ALA A 58 3.58 13.68 9.93
C ALA A 58 2.12 13.21 9.95
N LEU A 59 1.17 14.11 9.62
CA LEU A 59 -0.23 13.73 9.50
C LEU A 59 -0.50 12.85 8.27
N LEU A 60 0.18 13.10 7.15
CA LEU A 60 0.10 12.22 5.98
C LEU A 60 0.79 10.87 6.24
N ASP A 61 1.90 10.86 7.00
CA ASP A 61 2.53 9.61 7.46
C ASP A 61 1.57 8.79 8.31
N ALA A 62 0.89 9.44 9.27
CA ALA A 62 -0.08 8.79 10.14
C ALA A 62 -1.28 8.19 9.37
N VAL A 63 -1.71 8.82 8.26
CA VAL A 63 -2.74 8.26 7.38
C VAL A 63 -2.26 6.96 6.72
N GLY A 64 -1.05 6.97 6.14
CA GLY A 64 -0.47 5.77 5.53
C GLY A 64 -0.24 4.65 6.55
N GLU A 65 0.29 5.00 7.72
CA GLU A 65 0.50 4.07 8.83
C GLU A 65 -0.80 3.43 9.31
N ALA A 66 -1.86 4.22 9.52
CA ALA A 66 -3.15 3.70 9.97
C ALA A 66 -3.75 2.73 8.96
N VAL A 67 -3.63 3.02 7.65
CA VAL A 67 -4.10 2.13 6.58
C VAL A 67 -3.29 0.84 6.52
N LEU A 68 -1.96 0.90 6.66
CA LEU A 68 -1.13 -0.30 6.70
C LEU A 68 -1.36 -1.15 7.97
N ALA A 69 -1.76 -0.52 9.07
CA ALA A 69 -2.12 -1.22 10.30
C ALA A 69 -3.39 -2.06 10.18
N GLU A 70 -4.20 -1.88 9.13
CA GLU A 70 -5.33 -2.76 8.82
C GLU A 70 -4.91 -4.12 8.24
N MET A 71 -3.64 -4.28 7.84
CA MET A 71 -3.13 -5.58 7.39
C MET A 71 -3.27 -6.60 8.52
N PRO A 72 -3.84 -7.79 8.25
CA PRO A 72 -3.92 -8.83 9.27
C PRO A 72 -2.52 -9.21 9.75
N THR A 73 -2.35 -9.54 11.03
CA THR A 73 -1.04 -9.95 11.54
C THR A 73 -0.83 -11.45 11.27
N GLY A 74 -0.17 -11.79 10.17
CA GLY A 74 0.37 -13.16 9.93
C GLY A 74 -0.48 -14.09 9.06
N THR A 75 0.10 -15.22 8.64
CA THR A 75 -0.60 -16.35 7.95
C THR A 75 -1.02 -17.44 8.94
N GLY A 76 -0.97 -17.18 10.26
CA GLY A 76 -1.04 -18.21 11.31
C GLY A 76 0.34 -18.73 11.72
N ASP A 77 0.37 -19.71 12.64
CA ASP A 77 1.57 -20.35 13.21
C ASP A 77 2.20 -21.41 12.27
N GLU A 78 1.68 -21.59 11.05
CA GLU A 78 2.20 -22.57 10.11
C GLU A 78 3.47 -22.09 9.40
N PRO A 79 4.46 -22.97 9.18
CA PRO A 79 5.64 -22.63 8.40
C PRO A 79 5.23 -22.31 6.96
N ALA A 80 5.49 -21.08 6.54
CA ALA A 80 5.21 -20.59 5.20
C ALA A 80 6.52 -20.32 4.43
N THR A 81 6.56 -20.62 3.13
CA THR A 81 7.69 -20.24 2.28
C THR A 81 7.75 -18.72 2.10
N TRP A 82 8.91 -18.20 1.70
CA TRP A 82 9.04 -16.77 1.43
C TRP A 82 8.09 -16.31 0.30
N GLU A 83 7.80 -17.15 -0.68
CA GLU A 83 6.81 -16.83 -1.71
C GLU A 83 5.39 -16.78 -1.17
N GLU A 84 5.02 -17.68 -0.26
CA GLU A 84 3.71 -17.65 0.39
C GLU A 84 3.54 -16.38 1.23
N ILE A 85 4.59 -15.98 1.95
CA ILE A 85 4.62 -14.71 2.69
C ILE A 85 4.49 -13.53 1.73
N ALA A 86 5.23 -13.52 0.62
CA ALA A 86 5.19 -12.46 -0.38
C ALA A 86 3.81 -12.34 -1.03
N ARG A 87 3.19 -13.47 -1.44
CA ARG A 87 1.83 -13.51 -1.99
C ARG A 87 0.83 -12.99 -0.99
N TRP A 88 0.83 -13.52 0.23
CA TRP A 88 -0.09 -13.10 1.26
C TRP A 88 0.06 -11.58 1.53
N THR A 89 1.28 -11.07 1.57
CA THR A 89 1.55 -9.63 1.75
C THR A 89 0.99 -8.82 0.58
N ALA A 90 1.27 -9.23 -0.66
CA ALA A 90 0.82 -8.57 -1.87
C ALA A 90 -0.71 -8.53 -1.98
N HIS A 91 -1.40 -9.63 -1.66
CA HIS A 91 -2.86 -9.70 -1.67
C HIS A 91 -3.48 -8.79 -0.61
N ASN A 92 -3.01 -8.83 0.64
CA ASN A 92 -3.55 -7.96 1.69
C ASN A 92 -3.28 -6.48 1.40
N TYR A 93 -2.10 -6.17 0.86
CA TYR A 93 -1.75 -4.83 0.41
C TYR A 93 -2.69 -4.34 -0.70
N ARG A 94 -2.99 -5.21 -1.69
CA ARG A 94 -4.00 -4.94 -2.72
C ARG A 94 -5.37 -4.67 -2.11
N GLU A 95 -5.85 -5.54 -1.23
CA GLU A 95 -7.19 -5.37 -0.62
C GLU A 95 -7.33 -4.04 0.13
N ILE A 96 -6.31 -3.63 0.86
CA ILE A 96 -6.28 -2.34 1.54
C ILE A 96 -6.22 -1.18 0.54
N ALA A 97 -5.43 -1.29 -0.52
CA ALA A 97 -5.38 -0.28 -1.57
C ALA A 97 -6.74 -0.09 -2.27
N TYR A 98 -7.50 -1.17 -2.48
CA TYR A 98 -8.85 -1.10 -3.03
C TYR A 98 -9.86 -0.52 -2.03
N ARG A 99 -9.66 -0.71 -0.73
CA ARG A 99 -10.48 -0.08 0.33
C ARG A 99 -10.19 1.42 0.47
N HIS A 100 -8.92 1.81 0.28
CA HIS A 100 -8.43 3.18 0.46
C HIS A 100 -7.74 3.71 -0.81
N PRO A 101 -8.43 3.78 -1.97
CA PRO A 101 -7.80 4.13 -3.24
C PRO A 101 -7.17 5.53 -3.21
N HIS A 102 -7.75 6.46 -2.44
CA HIS A 102 -7.20 7.80 -2.28
C HIS A 102 -5.94 7.87 -1.41
N VAL A 103 -5.61 6.82 -0.64
CA VAL A 103 -4.40 6.76 0.19
C VAL A 103 -3.21 6.17 -0.57
N VAL A 104 -3.44 5.40 -1.65
CA VAL A 104 -2.39 4.75 -2.45
C VAL A 104 -1.24 5.68 -2.87
N PRO A 105 -1.47 6.95 -3.28
CA PRO A 105 -0.37 7.88 -3.57
C PRO A 105 0.56 8.12 -2.38
N LEU A 106 0.04 8.13 -1.14
CA LEU A 106 0.88 8.24 0.05
C LEU A 106 1.71 6.98 0.28
N LEU A 107 1.12 5.80 0.05
CA LEU A 107 1.83 4.54 0.23
C LEU A 107 3.01 4.41 -0.74
N ALA A 108 2.86 4.93 -1.96
CA ALA A 108 3.87 4.87 -3.02
C ALA A 108 4.98 5.94 -2.90
N THR A 109 4.69 7.11 -2.33
CA THR A 109 5.60 8.27 -2.38
C THR A 109 6.28 8.58 -1.05
N ARG A 110 5.84 7.95 0.05
CA ARG A 110 6.35 8.21 1.39
C ARG A 110 7.08 6.99 1.96
N PRO A 111 8.13 7.19 2.78
CA PRO A 111 8.78 6.09 3.49
C PRO A 111 7.80 5.37 4.41
N GLN A 112 7.71 4.04 4.31
CA GLN A 112 6.86 3.22 5.16
C GLN A 112 7.68 2.68 6.34
N THR A 113 7.84 3.50 7.36
CA THR A 113 8.64 3.18 8.57
C THR A 113 7.78 2.83 9.78
N SER A 114 6.47 2.60 9.58
CA SER A 114 5.58 2.22 10.67
C SER A 114 5.90 0.81 11.20
N PRO A 115 5.59 0.50 12.47
CA PRO A 115 5.79 -0.85 13.01
C PRO A 115 5.09 -1.95 12.19
N ALA A 116 3.91 -1.67 11.65
CA ALA A 116 3.18 -2.60 10.79
C ALA A 116 3.93 -2.90 9.49
N ALA A 117 4.41 -1.85 8.80
CA ALA A 117 5.19 -1.99 7.57
C ALA A 117 6.51 -2.73 7.81
N LEU A 118 7.23 -2.36 8.86
CA LEU A 118 8.50 -2.98 9.23
C LEU A 118 8.33 -4.44 9.65
N THR A 119 7.25 -4.78 10.34
CA THR A 119 6.95 -6.17 10.73
C THR A 119 6.65 -7.05 9.52
N ALA A 120 5.85 -6.55 8.57
CA ALA A 120 5.59 -7.26 7.31
C ALA A 120 6.88 -7.47 6.50
N LEU A 121 7.72 -6.45 6.43
CA LEU A 121 9.02 -6.50 5.76
C LEU A 121 9.98 -7.49 6.44
N GLU A 122 10.13 -7.40 7.76
CA GLU A 122 11.01 -8.27 8.57
C GLU A 122 10.65 -9.74 8.38
N ARG A 123 9.34 -10.04 8.37
CA ARG A 123 8.82 -11.37 8.14
C ARG A 123 9.19 -11.91 6.76
N LEU A 124 9.07 -11.09 5.71
CA LEU A 124 9.46 -11.48 4.36
C LEU A 124 10.96 -11.76 4.28
N VAL A 125 11.81 -10.82 4.71
CA VAL A 125 13.27 -10.96 4.59
C VAL A 125 13.82 -12.10 5.46
N THR A 126 13.23 -12.35 6.63
CA THR A 126 13.57 -13.49 7.47
C THR A 126 13.19 -14.81 6.81
N GLY A 127 12.01 -14.88 6.18
CA GLY A 127 11.60 -16.05 5.40
C GLY A 127 12.54 -16.33 4.23
N MET A 128 12.98 -15.29 3.51
CA MET A 128 13.95 -15.43 2.41
C MET A 128 15.32 -15.90 2.91
N ARG A 129 15.80 -15.34 4.01
CA ARG A 129 17.07 -15.76 4.63
C ARG A 129 17.00 -17.20 5.12
N ALA A 130 15.89 -17.63 5.72
CA ALA A 130 15.67 -19.01 6.15
C ALA A 130 15.64 -19.99 4.97
N ALA A 131 15.17 -19.55 3.80
CA ALA A 131 15.21 -20.31 2.55
C ALA A 131 16.59 -20.30 1.85
N GLY A 132 17.59 -19.65 2.44
CA GLY A 132 18.97 -19.63 1.92
C GLY A 132 19.22 -18.63 0.80
N LEU A 133 18.33 -17.66 0.58
CA LEU A 133 18.54 -16.67 -0.47
C LEU A 133 19.74 -15.76 -0.16
N PRO A 134 20.54 -15.36 -1.16
CA PRO A 134 21.67 -14.46 -0.94
C PRO A 134 21.26 -13.07 -0.44
N ASP A 135 22.03 -12.48 0.47
CA ASP A 135 21.72 -11.19 1.10
C ASP A 135 21.48 -10.05 0.10
N HIS A 136 22.23 -10.00 -1.01
CA HIS A 136 22.06 -8.99 -2.06
C HIS A 136 20.78 -9.17 -2.90
N VAL A 137 20.17 -10.35 -2.88
CA VAL A 137 18.83 -10.59 -3.47
C VAL A 137 17.77 -10.17 -2.47
N ILE A 138 17.98 -10.51 -1.18
CA ILE A 138 17.08 -10.13 -0.10
C ILE A 138 16.99 -8.60 0.03
N SER A 139 18.11 -7.87 -0.05
CA SER A 139 18.13 -6.41 0.06
C SER A 139 17.36 -5.69 -1.05
N ASP A 140 17.36 -6.26 -2.26
CA ASP A 140 16.71 -5.65 -3.43
C ASP A 140 15.22 -6.00 -3.52
N THR A 141 14.82 -7.09 -2.88
CA THR A 141 13.46 -7.64 -2.97
C THR A 141 12.36 -6.65 -2.54
N PRO A 142 12.50 -5.91 -1.43
CA PRO A 142 11.47 -4.95 -1.03
C PRO A 142 11.23 -3.88 -2.10
N LEU A 143 12.29 -3.36 -2.71
CA LEU A 143 12.18 -2.37 -3.78
C LEU A 143 11.51 -2.97 -5.03
N ALA A 144 11.87 -4.20 -5.40
CA ALA A 144 11.27 -4.89 -6.55
C ALA A 144 9.78 -5.19 -6.32
N LEU A 145 9.44 -5.77 -5.17
CA LEU A 145 8.07 -6.18 -4.84
C LEU A 145 7.16 -4.96 -4.64
N PHE A 146 7.52 -4.05 -3.72
CA PHE A 146 6.66 -2.88 -3.45
C PHE A 146 6.72 -1.85 -4.58
N GLY A 147 7.80 -1.80 -5.37
CA GLY A 147 7.83 -1.01 -6.61
C GLY A 147 6.78 -1.50 -7.61
N PHE A 148 6.69 -2.82 -7.82
CA PHE A 148 5.61 -3.42 -8.61
C PHE A 148 4.23 -3.12 -8.02
N LEU A 149 4.01 -3.41 -6.74
CA LEU A 149 2.70 -3.21 -6.09
C LEU A 149 2.23 -1.77 -6.20
N ASN A 150 3.09 -0.81 -5.84
CA ASN A 150 2.78 0.61 -5.91
C ASN A 150 2.50 1.07 -7.35
N GLY A 151 3.36 0.70 -8.30
CA GLY A 151 3.18 1.08 -9.71
C GLY A 151 1.90 0.52 -10.31
N TYR A 152 1.63 -0.77 -10.06
CA TYR A 152 0.42 -1.44 -10.52
C TYR A 152 -0.85 -0.83 -9.90
N LEU A 153 -0.89 -0.68 -8.57
CA LEU A 153 -2.06 -0.17 -7.86
C LEU A 153 -2.33 1.30 -8.17
N LEU A 154 -1.29 2.13 -8.31
CA LEU A 154 -1.45 3.48 -8.82
C LEU A 154 -2.10 3.48 -10.20
N ALA A 155 -1.59 2.68 -11.15
CA ALA A 155 -2.13 2.63 -12.50
C ALA A 155 -3.59 2.18 -12.54
N VAL A 156 -3.95 1.13 -11.79
CA VAL A 156 -5.30 0.55 -11.77
C VAL A 156 -6.29 1.46 -11.05
N LEU A 157 -5.88 2.11 -9.96
CA LEU A 157 -6.75 2.94 -9.11
C LEU A 157 -6.69 4.44 -9.45
N SER A 158 -5.95 4.83 -10.50
CA SER A 158 -5.78 6.23 -10.92
C SER A 158 -7.11 6.96 -11.20
N GLY A 159 -8.17 6.25 -11.58
CA GLY A 159 -9.50 6.82 -11.82
C GLY A 159 -10.42 6.88 -10.59
N GLY A 160 -9.95 6.43 -9.43
CA GLY A 160 -10.78 6.24 -8.23
C GLY A 160 -11.64 4.98 -8.29
N PRO A 161 -12.40 4.68 -7.22
CA PRO A 161 -13.17 3.44 -7.09
C PRO A 161 -14.25 3.28 -8.17
N ASP A 162 -14.77 4.40 -8.70
CA ASP A 162 -15.88 4.42 -9.67
C ASP A 162 -15.43 4.49 -11.14
N THR A 163 -14.12 4.67 -11.40
CA THR A 163 -13.58 4.77 -12.77
C THR A 163 -12.42 3.79 -12.94
N PRO A 164 -12.69 2.49 -13.16
CA PRO A 164 -11.62 1.53 -13.38
C PRO A 164 -10.82 1.94 -14.61
N ALA A 165 -9.50 1.96 -14.47
CA ALA A 165 -8.62 2.21 -15.61
C ALA A 165 -8.83 1.12 -16.68
N THR A 166 -8.87 1.52 -17.94
CA THR A 166 -9.11 0.63 -19.07
C THR A 166 -7.92 0.64 -20.02
N VAL A 167 -7.64 -0.49 -20.65
CA VAL A 167 -6.66 -0.53 -21.74
C VAL A 167 -7.15 0.36 -22.89
N PRO A 168 -6.30 1.27 -23.40
CA PRO A 168 -6.69 2.13 -24.51
C PRO A 168 -6.93 1.30 -25.79
N ALA A 169 -7.87 1.73 -26.61
CA ALA A 169 -8.04 1.16 -27.94
C ALA A 169 -6.84 1.52 -28.83
N PHE A 170 -6.29 0.53 -29.53
CA PHE A 170 -5.17 0.71 -30.45
C PHE A 170 -5.69 0.71 -31.89
N ASP A 171 -5.31 1.72 -32.68
CA ASP A 171 -5.53 1.73 -34.12
C ASP A 171 -4.74 0.59 -34.78
N PRO A 172 -5.40 -0.43 -35.36
CA PRO A 172 -4.70 -1.57 -35.97
C PRO A 172 -3.85 -1.18 -37.18
N ALA A 173 -4.19 -0.09 -37.89
CA ALA A 173 -3.41 0.38 -39.04
C ALA A 173 -2.08 1.00 -38.60
N ARG A 174 -2.03 1.58 -37.39
CA ARG A 174 -0.84 2.27 -36.85
C ARG A 174 -0.05 1.44 -35.85
N TYR A 175 -0.72 0.58 -35.07
CA TYR A 175 -0.17 -0.22 -33.99
C TYR A 175 -0.62 -1.70 -34.07
N PRO A 176 -0.30 -2.41 -35.16
CA PRO A 176 -0.85 -3.75 -35.43
C PRO A 176 -0.52 -4.78 -34.34
N THR A 177 0.69 -4.75 -33.78
CA THR A 177 1.11 -5.66 -32.71
C THR A 177 0.31 -5.41 -31.42
N MET A 178 0.14 -4.14 -31.02
CA MET A 178 -0.62 -3.79 -29.81
C MET A 178 -2.10 -4.14 -29.97
N ALA A 179 -2.68 -3.87 -31.14
CA ALA A 179 -4.05 -4.26 -31.44
C ALA A 179 -4.26 -5.79 -31.35
N THR A 180 -3.28 -6.58 -31.81
CA THR A 180 -3.32 -8.06 -31.70
C THR A 180 -3.22 -8.54 -30.26
N LEU A 181 -2.46 -7.85 -29.41
CA LEU A 181 -2.29 -8.20 -28.00
C LEU A 181 -3.42 -7.67 -27.09
N ALA A 182 -4.18 -6.67 -27.52
CA ALA A 182 -5.22 -6.02 -26.72
C ALA A 182 -6.19 -7.00 -26.03
N PRO A 183 -6.68 -8.09 -26.67
CA PRO A 183 -7.55 -9.06 -25.99
C PRO A 183 -6.91 -9.75 -24.78
N ARG A 184 -5.57 -9.86 -24.74
CA ARG A 184 -4.82 -10.44 -23.60
C ARG A 184 -4.66 -9.49 -22.43
N MET A 185 -4.93 -8.20 -22.64
CA MET A 185 -4.86 -7.14 -21.63
C MET A 185 -6.27 -6.74 -21.15
N ALA A 186 -7.32 -7.39 -21.67
CA ALA A 186 -8.70 -7.02 -21.40
C ALA A 186 -9.12 -7.22 -19.94
N ASP A 187 -8.37 -8.03 -19.17
CA ASP A 187 -8.58 -8.27 -17.74
C ASP A 187 -7.77 -7.32 -16.85
N PHE A 188 -7.39 -6.14 -17.38
CA PHE A 188 -6.62 -5.14 -16.66
C PHE A 188 -7.25 -4.78 -15.31
N GLY A 189 -6.45 -4.80 -14.24
CA GLY A 189 -6.89 -4.54 -12.87
C GLY A 189 -7.55 -5.72 -12.15
N SER A 190 -7.87 -6.81 -12.87
CA SER A 190 -8.44 -8.01 -12.26
C SER A 190 -7.47 -8.68 -11.29
N ILE A 191 -8.01 -9.52 -10.40
CA ILE A 191 -7.18 -10.37 -9.53
C ILE A 191 -6.35 -11.36 -10.35
N THR A 192 -6.89 -11.88 -11.45
CA THR A 192 -6.16 -12.83 -12.31
C THR A 192 -4.98 -12.18 -13.02
N GLU A 193 -5.11 -10.93 -13.48
CA GLU A 193 -3.96 -10.18 -14.01
C GLU A 193 -2.93 -9.92 -12.92
N PHE A 194 -3.38 -9.44 -11.76
CA PHE A 194 -2.51 -9.16 -10.61
C PHE A 194 -1.67 -10.39 -10.24
N ASP A 195 -2.29 -11.56 -10.12
CA ASP A 195 -1.61 -12.81 -9.76
C ASP A 195 -0.54 -13.18 -10.79
N ARG A 196 -0.86 -13.09 -12.09
CA ARG A 196 0.13 -13.36 -13.15
C ARG A 196 1.33 -12.42 -13.08
N LEU A 197 1.10 -11.14 -12.86
CA LEU A 197 2.18 -10.15 -12.80
C LEU A 197 3.00 -10.30 -11.52
N LEU A 198 2.36 -10.60 -10.39
CA LEU A 198 3.04 -10.93 -9.14
C LEU A 198 3.93 -12.15 -9.30
N GLU A 199 3.44 -13.23 -9.91
CA GLU A 199 4.26 -14.42 -10.18
C GLU A 199 5.46 -14.11 -11.08
N THR A 200 5.33 -13.16 -12.01
CA THR A 200 6.46 -12.71 -12.84
C THR A 200 7.56 -12.07 -11.99
N VAL A 201 7.18 -11.24 -11.00
CA VAL A 201 8.13 -10.62 -10.06
C VAL A 201 8.78 -11.68 -9.17
N LEU A 202 7.99 -12.58 -8.58
CA LEU A 202 8.49 -13.64 -7.69
C LEU A 202 9.40 -14.62 -8.44
N ALA A 203 9.06 -14.98 -9.67
CA ALA A 203 9.90 -15.82 -10.52
C ALA A 203 11.25 -15.15 -10.84
N GLY A 204 11.25 -13.84 -11.10
CA GLY A 204 12.48 -13.07 -11.32
C GLY A 204 13.39 -13.03 -10.09
N ILE A 205 12.81 -12.87 -8.89
CA ILE A 205 13.55 -12.94 -7.62
C ILE A 205 14.19 -14.33 -7.44
N ARG A 206 13.41 -15.39 -7.68
CA ARG A 206 13.88 -16.79 -7.57
C ARG A 206 15.01 -17.10 -8.54
N ASP A 207 14.86 -16.69 -9.81
CA ASP A 207 15.87 -16.88 -10.85
C ASP A 207 17.17 -16.12 -10.52
N ARG A 208 17.07 -14.89 -9.98
CA ARG A 208 18.24 -14.14 -9.51
C ARG A 208 18.96 -14.84 -8.36
N ALA A 209 18.22 -15.41 -7.40
CA ALA A 209 18.80 -16.21 -6.32
C ALA A 209 19.55 -17.44 -6.85
N ALA A 210 18.92 -18.21 -7.74
CA ALA A 210 19.52 -19.42 -8.31
C ALA A 210 20.79 -19.14 -9.13
N ARG A 211 20.88 -17.99 -9.82
CA ARG A 211 22.09 -17.60 -10.56
C ARG A 211 23.24 -17.16 -9.67
N ALA A 212 22.95 -16.55 -8.53
CA ALA A 212 23.98 -16.11 -7.59
C ALA A 212 24.73 -17.30 -6.97
N ASP A 213 24.04 -18.43 -6.75
CA ASP A 213 24.65 -19.66 -6.23
C ASP A 213 25.63 -20.29 -7.24
N GLN A 214 25.35 -20.13 -8.54
CA GLN A 214 26.18 -20.68 -9.63
C GLN A 214 27.48 -19.89 -9.86
N VAL A 215 27.52 -18.60 -9.48
CA VAL A 215 28.73 -17.76 -9.63
C VAL A 215 29.68 -17.91 -8.43
N SER A 216 29.19 -18.43 -7.31
CA SER A 216 29.98 -18.66 -6.08
C SER A 216 30.52 -20.09 -5.94
N SER A 217 30.23 -20.97 -6.91
CA SER A 217 30.73 -22.35 -7.00
C SER A 217 31.81 -22.47 -8.07
#